data_AF-A0AAP7CSL8-F1
#
_entry.id   AF-A0AAP7CSL8-F1
#
_cell.length_a   1.000
_cell.length_b   1.000
_cell.length_c   1.000
_cell.angle_alpha   90.00
_cell.angle_beta   90.00
_cell.angle_gamma   90.00
#
_symmetry.space_group_name_H-M   'P 1'
#
loop_
_entity.id
_entity.type
_entity.pdbx_description
1 polymer ?
#
loop_
_entity_poly.entity_id
_entity_poly.type
_entity_poly.pdbx_seq_one_letter_code
_entity_poly.pdbx_strand_id
1 'polypeptide(L)'
;MLHNDMQHSDWWMPAEWARHAATWMVWPHNQALWESGWRVTLSQVQADFARVANAIARFEPVKLVVDPSALDSAKALCGPNIELIALAVNDSWCRDSGPSFIGHPQLGLAGVSWRFNAWGGKSAHDLDESLARRTLNHLGLPCFGTPLSNEGGAIHVDGQGTLITTESVLLNPNRNPGMSKTEMEAIFARWLGVTKTIWLPGDPQYVTGDMTDGHVDGVCAFARPGVLLVDATHDQASVYAEVARENRRALELATDAQGRRFELIELYEASEAVETDAEVFCASYTNFYIANGAIIMPAYGIAADQVAADVLAQAFPGREVVPVRINHLAHGGGGVHCITQQQPAWPVKG
;
A
#
# COMPACT_ATOMS: atom_id res chain seq x y z
N MET A 1 3.62 1.26 39.65
CA MET A 1 2.51 0.34 39.32
C MET A 1 1.43 1.15 38.63
N LEU A 2 1.52 1.26 37.31
CA LEU A 2 0.39 1.64 36.46
C LEU A 2 0.01 0.35 35.74
N HIS A 3 -0.96 -0.37 36.29
CA HIS A 3 -1.69 -1.36 35.52
C HIS A 3 -2.47 -0.59 34.46
N ASN A 4 -1.85 -0.41 33.28
CA ASN A 4 -2.61 -0.08 32.09
C ASN A 4 -3.28 -1.38 31.67
N ASP A 5 -4.49 -1.60 32.19
CA ASP A 5 -5.45 -2.44 31.49
C ASP A 5 -5.42 -2.03 30.02
N MET A 6 -5.18 -3.00 29.13
CA MET A 6 -5.40 -2.84 27.71
C MET A 6 -6.90 -2.63 27.48
N GLN A 7 -7.39 -1.43 27.77
CA GLN A 7 -8.68 -0.98 27.29
C GLN A 7 -8.57 -0.99 25.77
N HIS A 8 -9.13 -2.05 25.15
CA HIS A 8 -9.38 -2.10 23.73
C HIS A 8 -10.05 -0.80 23.35
N SER A 9 -9.41 -0.02 22.49
CA SER A 9 -9.87 1.35 22.23
C SER A 9 -11.06 1.39 21.28
N ASP A 10 -11.70 0.24 21.02
CA ASP A 10 -12.77 -0.05 20.05
C ASP A 10 -12.52 0.49 18.62
N TRP A 11 -11.34 1.06 18.38
CA TRP A 11 -10.86 1.47 17.08
C TRP A 11 -10.43 0.26 16.27
N TRP A 12 -10.77 0.25 14.99
CA TRP A 12 -10.30 -0.78 14.06
C TRP A 12 -9.97 -0.18 12.70
N MET A 13 -9.03 -0.80 11.98
CA MET A 13 -8.81 -0.52 10.57
C MET A 13 -9.71 -1.42 9.73
N PRO A 14 -10.64 -0.87 8.93
CA PRO A 14 -11.45 -1.68 8.03
C PRO A 14 -10.59 -2.38 6.98
N ALA A 15 -11.04 -3.55 6.53
CA ALA A 15 -10.44 -4.21 5.38
C ALA A 15 -10.52 -3.33 4.13
N GLU A 16 -9.54 -3.46 3.23
CA GLU A 16 -9.49 -2.65 2.02
C GLU A 16 -10.65 -2.91 1.04
N TRP A 17 -11.34 -4.06 1.12
CA TRP A 17 -12.53 -4.30 0.31
C TRP A 17 -13.80 -3.64 0.88
N ALA A 18 -13.74 -3.00 2.06
CA ALA A 18 -14.85 -2.25 2.60
C ALA A 18 -15.26 -1.12 1.65
N ARG A 19 -16.50 -0.65 1.73
CA ARG A 19 -16.95 0.45 0.87
C ARG A 19 -16.15 1.72 1.14
N HIS A 20 -15.68 2.39 0.10
CA HIS A 20 -14.91 3.64 0.18
C HIS A 20 -15.79 4.88 -0.01
N ALA A 21 -15.41 5.95 0.68
CA ALA A 21 -15.87 7.31 0.41
C ALA A 21 -15.02 8.01 -0.65
N ALA A 22 -13.71 7.72 -0.67
CA ALA A 22 -12.76 8.25 -1.65
C ALA A 22 -11.46 7.43 -1.66
N THR A 23 -10.68 7.58 -2.74
CA THR A 23 -9.27 7.20 -2.79
C THR A 23 -8.41 8.46 -2.73
N TRP A 24 -7.36 8.42 -1.94
CA TRP A 24 -6.33 9.45 -1.88
C TRP A 24 -5.13 9.05 -2.72
N MET A 25 -4.55 10.01 -3.41
CA MET A 25 -3.31 9.88 -4.16
C MET A 25 -2.47 11.15 -3.98
N VAL A 26 -1.17 11.08 -4.24
CA VAL A 26 -0.29 12.25 -4.30
C VAL A 26 0.28 12.37 -5.70
N TRP A 27 0.23 13.56 -6.29
CA TRP A 27 0.68 13.80 -7.65
C TRP A 27 2.21 13.95 -7.71
N PRO A 28 2.89 13.24 -8.63
CA PRO A 28 4.34 13.36 -8.77
C PRO A 28 4.71 14.72 -9.35
N HIS A 29 5.62 15.42 -8.65
CA HIS A 29 6.13 16.74 -9.06
C HIS A 29 7.65 16.84 -9.02
N ASN A 30 8.31 15.96 -8.25
CA ASN A 30 9.73 16.05 -7.98
C ASN A 30 10.56 15.55 -9.17
N GLN A 31 10.83 16.44 -10.12
CA GLN A 31 11.56 16.10 -11.34
C GLN A 31 12.96 15.53 -11.04
N ALA A 32 13.69 16.14 -10.10
CA ALA A 32 15.04 15.70 -9.78
C ALA A 32 15.07 14.26 -9.26
N LEU A 33 14.05 13.86 -8.48
CA LEU A 33 13.91 12.50 -7.98
C LEU A 33 13.50 11.52 -9.08
N TRP A 34 12.45 11.83 -9.84
CA TRP A 34 11.94 10.90 -10.85
C TRP A 34 12.87 10.75 -12.06
N GLU A 35 13.70 11.75 -12.34
CA GLU A 35 14.66 11.72 -13.43
C GLU A 35 16.08 11.34 -12.95
N SER A 36 16.28 11.04 -11.65
CA SER A 36 17.58 10.59 -11.12
C SER A 36 17.78 9.09 -11.29
N GLY A 37 18.28 8.67 -12.45
CA GLY A 37 18.75 7.29 -12.66
C GLY A 37 17.68 6.29 -13.09
N TRP A 38 16.41 6.59 -12.86
CA TRP A 38 15.27 5.71 -13.22
C TRP A 38 14.89 5.72 -14.71
N ARG A 39 15.62 6.48 -15.54
CA ARG A 39 15.49 6.52 -17.02
C ARG A 39 14.08 6.87 -17.53
N VAL A 40 13.27 7.48 -16.70
CA VAL A 40 11.95 8.03 -17.04
C VAL A 40 11.98 9.55 -16.96
N THR A 41 11.05 10.21 -17.64
CA THR A 41 10.78 11.64 -17.43
C THR A 41 9.62 11.81 -16.46
N LEU A 42 9.59 12.92 -15.72
CA LEU A 42 8.47 13.23 -14.83
C LEU A 42 7.14 13.24 -15.59
N SER A 43 7.13 13.72 -16.84
CA SER A 43 5.92 13.77 -17.68
C SER A 43 5.34 12.39 -18.00
N GLN A 44 6.20 11.38 -18.19
CA GLN A 44 5.79 10.00 -18.42
C GLN A 44 5.18 9.42 -17.14
N VAL A 45 5.83 9.63 -15.99
CA VAL A 45 5.33 9.19 -14.68
C VAL A 45 3.97 9.83 -14.39
N GLN A 46 3.83 11.14 -14.62
CA GLN A 46 2.57 11.87 -14.48
C GLN A 46 1.46 11.29 -15.37
N ALA A 47 1.78 10.90 -16.60
CA ALA A 47 0.81 10.24 -17.47
C ALA A 47 0.36 8.88 -16.91
N ASP A 48 1.25 8.11 -16.28
CA ASP A 48 0.93 6.84 -15.64
C ASP A 48 0.04 7.05 -14.40
N PHE A 49 0.40 7.99 -13.51
CA PHE A 49 -0.42 8.39 -12.36
C PHE A 49 -1.81 8.87 -12.77
N ALA A 50 -1.91 9.68 -13.84
CA ALA A 50 -3.20 10.13 -14.36
C ALA A 50 -4.05 8.96 -14.85
N ARG A 51 -3.46 7.95 -15.52
CA ARG A 51 -4.21 6.78 -15.95
C ARG A 51 -4.79 6.02 -14.75
N VAL A 52 -4.01 5.86 -13.67
CA VAL A 52 -4.47 5.23 -12.43
C VAL A 52 -5.60 6.05 -11.80
N ALA A 53 -5.39 7.35 -11.59
CA ALA A 53 -6.38 8.23 -10.96
C ALA A 53 -7.70 8.27 -11.75
N ASN A 54 -7.63 8.40 -13.07
CA ASN A 54 -8.82 8.39 -13.92
C ASN A 54 -9.52 7.02 -13.96
N ALA A 55 -8.77 5.91 -13.87
CA ALA A 55 -9.35 4.57 -13.77
C ALA A 55 -10.14 4.40 -12.47
N ILE A 56 -9.58 4.83 -11.34
CA ILE A 56 -10.25 4.81 -10.02
C ILE A 56 -11.49 5.71 -10.02
N ALA A 57 -11.38 6.91 -10.61
CA ALA A 57 -12.45 7.92 -10.67
C ALA A 57 -13.73 7.46 -11.40
N ARG A 58 -13.69 6.31 -12.09
CA ARG A 58 -14.88 5.64 -12.66
C ARG A 58 -15.73 4.94 -11.58
N PHE A 59 -15.15 4.58 -10.44
CA PHE A 59 -15.76 3.73 -9.42
C PHE A 59 -15.95 4.44 -8.07
N GLU A 60 -15.08 5.40 -7.75
CA GLU A 60 -15.18 6.21 -6.52
C GLU A 60 -14.48 7.57 -6.65
N PRO A 61 -14.84 8.56 -5.81
CA PRO A 61 -14.17 9.86 -5.82
C PRO A 61 -12.67 9.73 -5.58
N VAL A 62 -11.86 10.49 -6.31
CA VAL A 62 -10.41 10.58 -6.07
C VAL A 62 -10.07 11.95 -5.53
N LYS A 63 -9.29 11.98 -4.45
CA LYS A 63 -8.71 13.17 -3.85
C LYS A 63 -7.21 13.15 -4.10
N LEU A 64 -6.76 13.99 -5.02
CA LEU A 64 -5.38 14.06 -5.44
C LEU A 64 -4.69 15.24 -4.73
N VAL A 65 -3.75 14.93 -3.84
CA VAL A 65 -2.88 15.92 -3.21
C VAL A 65 -1.84 16.35 -4.24
N VAL A 66 -1.73 17.64 -4.51
CA VAL A 66 -0.85 18.19 -5.55
C VAL A 66 0.02 19.29 -4.97
N ASP A 67 1.33 19.17 -5.14
CA ASP A 67 2.23 20.29 -4.85
C ASP A 67 1.81 21.52 -5.68
N PRO A 68 1.77 22.74 -5.10
CA PRO A 68 1.36 23.93 -5.83
C PRO A 68 2.10 24.16 -7.16
N SER A 69 3.36 23.71 -7.27
CA SER A 69 4.16 23.81 -8.50
C SER A 69 3.65 22.93 -9.65
N ALA A 70 2.89 21.88 -9.36
CA ALA A 70 2.44 20.89 -10.33
C ALA A 70 0.93 20.93 -10.62
N LEU A 71 0.20 21.90 -10.06
CA LEU A 71 -1.25 22.02 -10.23
C LEU A 71 -1.69 22.04 -11.70
N ASP A 72 -0.95 22.72 -12.58
CA ASP A 72 -1.33 22.82 -13.99
C ASP A 72 -1.14 21.49 -14.72
N SER A 73 -0.08 20.74 -14.40
CA SER A 73 0.13 19.39 -14.95
C SER A 73 -0.95 18.41 -14.51
N ALA A 74 -1.36 18.46 -13.23
CA ALA A 74 -2.44 17.63 -12.71
C ALA A 74 -3.78 17.98 -13.38
N LYS A 75 -4.13 19.27 -13.48
CA LYS A 75 -5.36 19.73 -14.16
C LYS A 75 -5.42 19.31 -15.62
N ALA A 76 -4.29 19.28 -16.31
CA ALA A 76 -4.23 18.92 -17.72
C ALA A 76 -4.52 17.44 -17.97
N LEU A 77 -4.20 16.56 -17.01
CA LEU A 77 -4.26 15.11 -17.19
C LEU A 77 -5.38 14.42 -16.37
N CYS A 78 -5.85 15.04 -15.30
CA CYS A 78 -6.89 14.49 -14.43
C CYS A 78 -8.30 14.90 -14.89
N GLY A 79 -9.22 13.94 -14.93
CA GLY A 79 -10.61 14.16 -15.27
C GLY A 79 -11.40 14.92 -14.19
N PRO A 80 -12.63 15.37 -14.51
CA PRO A 80 -13.41 16.28 -13.66
C PRO A 80 -13.91 15.66 -12.35
N ASN A 81 -13.86 14.33 -12.20
CA ASN A 81 -14.26 13.62 -10.97
C ASN A 81 -13.11 13.48 -9.96
N ILE A 82 -11.97 14.11 -10.22
CA ILE A 82 -10.79 14.10 -9.36
C ILE A 82 -10.70 15.48 -8.68
N GLU A 83 -10.78 15.50 -7.35
CA GLU A 83 -10.60 16.70 -6.55
C GLU A 83 -9.10 16.97 -6.38
N LEU A 84 -8.64 18.14 -6.80
CA LEU A 84 -7.24 18.57 -6.63
C LEU A 84 -7.09 19.37 -5.33
N ILE A 85 -6.22 18.90 -4.43
CA ILE A 85 -5.96 19.51 -3.14
C ILE A 85 -4.53 20.05 -3.13
N ALA A 86 -4.37 21.36 -3.20
CA ALA A 86 -3.06 22.01 -3.21
C ALA A 86 -2.37 21.89 -1.83
N LEU A 87 -1.28 21.13 -1.75
CA LEU A 87 -0.50 20.92 -0.54
C LEU A 87 0.93 20.50 -0.90
N ALA A 88 1.93 21.15 -0.29
CA ALA A 88 3.33 20.83 -0.56
C ALA A 88 3.74 19.46 0.02
N VAL A 89 4.50 18.68 -0.76
CA VAL A 89 4.92 17.30 -0.48
C VAL A 89 6.34 17.07 -1.04
N ASN A 90 7.08 16.07 -0.56
CA ASN A 90 8.39 15.73 -1.10
C ASN A 90 8.30 14.75 -2.28
N ASP A 91 7.47 13.71 -2.13
CA ASP A 91 7.25 12.67 -3.14
C ASP A 91 5.76 12.24 -3.19
N SER A 92 5.46 11.16 -3.90
CA SER A 92 4.13 10.83 -4.41
C SER A 92 3.55 9.48 -3.92
N TRP A 93 4.19 8.87 -2.93
CA TRP A 93 3.80 7.57 -2.37
C TRP A 93 2.75 7.73 -1.26
N CYS A 94 1.49 7.94 -1.70
CA CYS A 94 0.37 8.22 -0.80
C CYS A 94 0.06 7.07 0.17
N ARG A 95 0.32 5.82 -0.24
CA ARG A 95 0.13 4.64 0.60
C ARG A 95 0.94 4.73 1.89
N ASP A 96 2.15 5.26 1.79
CA ASP A 96 3.14 5.17 2.85
C ASP A 96 3.18 6.40 3.75
N SER A 97 2.98 7.57 3.17
CA SER A 97 2.97 8.86 3.86
C SER A 97 1.56 9.35 4.25
N GLY A 98 0.52 8.72 3.69
CA GLY A 98 -0.88 9.00 3.99
C GLY A 98 -1.37 8.41 5.33
N PRO A 99 -2.57 8.78 5.77
CA PRO A 99 -3.13 8.25 7.01
C PRO A 99 -3.70 6.84 6.79
N SER A 100 -3.54 5.95 7.78
CA SER A 100 -4.36 4.74 7.85
C SER A 100 -5.66 5.07 8.58
N PHE A 101 -6.78 5.06 7.85
CA PHE A 101 -8.09 5.38 8.41
C PHE A 101 -8.61 4.27 9.32
N ILE A 102 -9.23 4.66 10.43
CA ILE A 102 -9.78 3.77 11.45
C ILE A 102 -11.21 4.17 11.82
N GLY A 103 -12.04 3.19 12.13
CA GLY A 103 -13.42 3.38 12.57
C GLY A 103 -13.59 3.13 14.06
N HIS A 104 -14.63 3.71 14.66
CA HIS A 104 -15.08 3.42 16.02
C HIS A 104 -16.62 3.41 16.08
N PRO A 105 -17.27 2.44 16.76
CA PRO A 105 -18.72 2.25 16.64
C PRO A 105 -19.55 3.48 17.05
N GLN A 106 -19.02 4.26 17.99
CA GLN A 106 -19.67 5.46 18.54
C GLN A 106 -19.03 6.78 18.09
N LEU A 107 -17.75 6.79 17.72
CA LEU A 107 -16.96 8.01 17.53
C LEU A 107 -16.76 8.34 16.05
N GLY A 108 -17.12 7.42 15.16
CA GLY A 108 -17.04 7.66 13.72
C GLY A 108 -15.69 7.28 13.14
N LEU A 109 -15.25 8.08 12.18
CA LEU A 109 -13.99 7.89 11.46
C LEU A 109 -12.88 8.75 12.09
N ALA A 110 -11.67 8.19 12.15
CA ALA A 110 -10.44 8.89 12.49
C ALA A 110 -9.30 8.35 11.61
N GLY A 111 -8.07 8.80 11.85
CA GLY A 111 -6.89 8.22 11.21
C GLY A 111 -5.70 8.12 12.13
N VAL A 112 -4.87 7.11 11.85
CA VAL A 112 -3.54 6.96 12.43
C VAL A 112 -2.53 7.68 11.54
N SER A 113 -1.69 8.50 12.16
CA SER A 113 -0.51 9.09 11.54
C SER A 113 0.70 8.33 12.05
N TRP A 114 1.27 7.48 11.20
CA TRP A 114 2.55 6.83 11.47
C TRP A 114 3.69 7.84 11.45
N ARG A 115 4.84 7.48 12.02
CA ARG A 115 6.07 8.24 11.83
C ARG A 115 6.69 7.85 10.49
N PHE A 116 6.38 8.58 9.42
CA PHE A 116 7.01 8.33 8.13
C PHE A 116 8.44 8.88 8.10
N ASN A 117 9.41 8.10 7.61
CA ASN A 117 10.81 8.51 7.54
C ASN A 117 11.46 8.24 6.17
N ALA A 118 10.67 8.17 5.09
CA ALA A 118 11.11 7.79 3.75
C ALA A 118 11.93 6.49 3.74
N TRP A 119 11.28 5.41 4.19
CA TRP A 119 11.83 4.06 4.17
C TRP A 119 13.24 3.98 4.78
N GLY A 120 13.43 4.60 5.95
CA GLY A 120 14.73 4.60 6.64
C GLY A 120 15.69 5.71 6.19
N GLY A 121 15.17 6.82 5.68
CA GLY A 121 15.93 7.99 5.26
C GLY A 121 16.50 7.91 3.85
N LYS A 122 15.87 7.13 2.96
CA LYS A 122 16.29 6.94 1.56
C LYS A 122 16.04 8.18 0.70
N SER A 123 15.12 9.07 1.12
CA SER A 123 14.84 10.33 0.44
C SER A 123 14.48 11.46 1.42
N ALA A 124 14.40 12.70 0.91
CA ALA A 124 13.90 13.84 1.67
C ALA A 124 12.39 13.68 1.96
N HIS A 125 11.96 13.97 3.19
CA HIS A 125 10.62 13.61 3.66
C HIS A 125 10.06 14.55 4.74
N ASP A 126 10.63 15.74 4.92
CA ASP A 126 10.21 16.69 5.95
C ASP A 126 8.75 17.15 5.79
N LEU A 127 8.25 17.23 4.56
CA LEU A 127 6.85 17.51 4.27
C LEU A 127 6.01 16.23 4.40
N ASP A 128 6.50 15.10 3.89
CA ASP A 128 5.77 13.83 3.85
C ASP A 128 5.58 13.20 5.23
N GLU A 129 6.51 13.42 6.17
CA GLU A 129 6.37 13.00 7.58
C GLU A 129 5.08 13.52 8.21
N SER A 130 4.62 14.68 7.77
CA SER A 130 3.41 15.33 8.28
C SER A 130 2.20 15.19 7.38
N LEU A 131 2.29 14.50 6.23
CA LEU A 131 1.22 14.42 5.25
C LEU A 131 -0.05 13.80 5.84
N ALA A 132 0.03 12.63 6.48
CA ALA A 132 -1.10 11.98 7.15
C ALA A 132 -1.88 12.93 8.07
N ARG A 133 -1.17 13.64 8.96
CA ARG A 133 -1.76 14.61 9.89
C ARG A 133 -2.39 15.81 9.16
N ARG A 134 -1.74 16.34 8.11
CA ARG A 134 -2.26 17.46 7.31
C ARG A 134 -3.53 17.05 6.56
N THR A 135 -3.56 15.83 6.01
CA THR A 135 -4.74 15.23 5.36
C THR A 135 -5.91 15.07 6.33
N LEU A 136 -5.67 14.51 7.54
CA LEU A 136 -6.72 14.35 8.55
C LEU A 136 -7.26 15.70 9.04
N ASN A 137 -6.39 16.70 9.24
CA ASN A 137 -6.80 18.06 9.59
C ASN A 137 -7.65 18.70 8.48
N HIS A 138 -7.28 18.51 7.21
CA HIS A 138 -8.08 18.99 6.08
C HIS A 138 -9.49 18.37 6.06
N LEU A 139 -9.61 17.10 6.44
CA LEU A 139 -10.90 16.41 6.56
C LEU A 139 -11.67 16.74 7.85
N GLY A 140 -11.05 17.44 8.82
CA GLY A 140 -11.62 17.65 10.14
C GLY A 140 -11.77 16.37 10.97
N LEU A 141 -10.95 15.35 10.70
CA LEU A 141 -10.99 14.07 11.40
C LEU A 141 -9.99 14.00 12.57
N PRO A 142 -10.31 13.29 13.67
CA PRO A 142 -9.35 13.02 14.72
C PRO A 142 -8.11 12.28 14.18
N CYS A 143 -6.94 12.68 14.68
CA CYS A 143 -5.64 12.12 14.30
C CYS A 143 -4.95 11.53 15.52
N PHE A 144 -4.51 10.27 15.41
CA PHE A 144 -3.74 9.59 16.44
C PHE A 144 -2.32 9.33 15.95
N GLY A 145 -1.34 9.99 16.58
CA GLY A 145 0.07 9.76 16.29
C GLY A 145 0.61 8.53 17.02
N THR A 146 1.62 7.89 16.45
CA THR A 146 2.34 6.76 17.07
C THR A 146 3.85 6.98 17.03
N PRO A 147 4.62 6.39 17.97
CA PRO A 147 6.08 6.40 17.89
C PRO A 147 6.64 5.40 16.86
N LEU A 148 5.79 4.54 16.29
CA LEU A 148 6.17 3.52 15.34
C LEU A 148 6.46 4.17 13.98
N SER A 149 7.69 3.98 13.48
CA SER A 149 8.00 4.24 12.09
C SER A 149 7.39 3.12 11.26
N ASN A 150 6.35 3.46 10.50
CA ASN A 150 5.57 2.52 9.70
C ASN A 150 5.08 3.22 8.44
N GLU A 151 4.90 2.43 7.39
CA GLU A 151 4.28 2.83 6.14
C GLU A 151 2.99 2.02 5.93
N GLY A 152 2.00 2.56 5.22
CA GLY A 152 0.77 1.82 4.93
C GLY A 152 1.02 0.56 4.11
N GLY A 153 1.99 0.57 3.18
CA GLY A 153 2.36 -0.61 2.37
C GLY A 153 3.07 -1.72 3.17
N ALA A 154 3.58 -1.39 4.37
CA ALA A 154 4.24 -2.35 5.25
C ALA A 154 3.25 -3.27 6.00
N ILE A 155 1.95 -2.96 5.98
CA ILE A 155 0.91 -3.71 6.71
C ILE A 155 -0.30 -4.02 5.83
N HIS A 156 -0.92 -5.18 6.07
CA HIS A 156 -2.20 -5.51 5.45
C HIS A 156 -3.16 -6.11 6.49
N VAL A 157 -4.40 -5.62 6.55
CA VAL A 157 -5.41 -6.08 7.50
C VAL A 157 -6.59 -6.78 6.82
N ASP A 158 -7.21 -7.73 7.51
CA ASP A 158 -8.43 -8.43 7.05
C ASP A 158 -9.74 -7.83 7.60
N GLY A 159 -9.64 -6.81 8.45
CA GLY A 159 -10.77 -6.21 9.17
C GLY A 159 -11.45 -7.11 10.21
N GLN A 160 -10.88 -8.28 10.51
CA GLN A 160 -11.36 -9.28 11.48
C GLN A 160 -10.32 -9.64 12.54
N GLY A 161 -9.39 -8.71 12.79
CA GLY A 161 -8.37 -8.80 13.82
C GLY A 161 -7.01 -9.35 13.36
N THR A 162 -6.85 -9.66 12.08
CA THR A 162 -5.58 -10.15 11.53
C THR A 162 -4.82 -9.02 10.84
N LEU A 163 -3.51 -8.94 11.11
CA LEU A 163 -2.56 -8.11 10.37
C LEU A 163 -1.43 -8.99 9.84
N ILE A 164 -1.01 -8.77 8.60
CA ILE A 164 0.20 -9.35 8.01
C ILE A 164 1.20 -8.22 7.78
N THR A 165 2.46 -8.46 8.13
CA THR A 165 3.58 -7.53 7.96
C THR A 165 4.87 -8.33 7.73
N THR A 166 5.95 -7.64 7.36
CA THR A 166 7.29 -8.25 7.24
C THR A 166 8.23 -7.84 8.37
N GLU A 167 9.11 -8.76 8.79
CA GLU A 167 10.16 -8.52 9.78
C GLU A 167 11.25 -7.60 9.23
N SER A 168 11.65 -7.82 7.97
CA SER A 168 12.67 -7.05 7.26
C SER A 168 12.38 -5.55 7.17
N VAL A 169 11.11 -5.15 7.27
CA VAL A 169 10.70 -3.74 7.34
C VAL A 169 10.60 -3.28 8.79
N LEU A 170 9.67 -3.84 9.58
CA LEU A 170 9.34 -3.23 10.87
C LEU A 170 10.42 -3.42 11.94
N LEU A 171 11.18 -4.53 11.88
CA LEU A 171 12.30 -4.79 12.78
C LEU A 171 13.62 -4.20 12.25
N ASN A 172 13.58 -3.54 11.10
CA ASN A 172 14.75 -2.90 10.55
C ASN A 172 15.26 -1.80 11.51
N PRO A 173 16.55 -1.79 11.86
CA PRO A 173 17.13 -0.73 12.70
C PRO A 173 16.96 0.68 12.10
N ASN A 174 16.79 0.81 10.78
CA ASN A 174 16.52 2.10 10.13
C ASN A 174 15.05 2.58 10.31
N ARG A 175 14.13 1.71 10.76
CA ARG A 175 12.74 2.07 11.08
C ARG A 175 12.58 2.27 12.58
N ASN A 176 12.76 1.20 13.35
CA ASN A 176 12.34 1.12 14.75
C ASN A 176 13.46 0.53 15.64
N PRO A 177 14.60 1.22 15.78
CA PRO A 177 15.72 0.71 16.55
C PRO A 177 15.32 0.47 18.01
N GLY A 178 15.41 -0.78 18.45
CA GLY A 178 15.14 -1.18 19.84
C GLY A 178 13.66 -1.39 20.20
N MET A 179 12.72 -1.23 19.26
CA MET A 179 11.31 -1.56 19.51
C MET A 179 11.06 -3.06 19.29
N SER A 180 10.41 -3.70 20.25
CA SER A 180 10.07 -5.13 20.19
C SER A 180 8.78 -5.40 19.42
N LYS A 181 8.61 -6.63 18.92
CA LYS A 181 7.34 -7.08 18.32
C LYS A 181 6.15 -6.88 19.23
N THR A 182 6.30 -7.15 20.53
CA THR A 182 5.21 -6.99 21.51
C THR A 182 4.77 -5.53 21.65
N GLU A 183 5.71 -4.57 21.57
CA GLU A 183 5.36 -3.14 21.57
C GLU A 183 4.64 -2.74 20.28
N MET A 184 5.08 -3.25 19.13
CA MET A 184 4.43 -3.02 17.83
C MET A 184 3.01 -3.63 17.82
N GLU A 185 2.86 -4.85 18.29
CA GLU A 185 1.58 -5.56 18.43
C GLU A 185 0.63 -4.82 19.36
N ALA A 186 1.12 -4.21 20.45
CA ALA A 186 0.29 -3.38 21.33
C ALA A 186 -0.22 -2.11 20.61
N ILE A 187 0.58 -1.51 19.73
CA ILE A 187 0.15 -0.37 18.90
C ILE A 187 -0.90 -0.82 17.88
N PHE A 188 -0.70 -1.94 17.20
CA PHE A 188 -1.67 -2.50 16.25
C PHE A 188 -2.99 -2.90 16.93
N ALA A 189 -2.92 -3.54 18.10
CA ALA A 189 -4.11 -3.91 18.86
C ALA A 189 -4.90 -2.69 19.32
N ARG A 190 -4.19 -1.65 19.76
CA ARG A 190 -4.83 -0.41 20.16
C ARG A 190 -5.55 0.25 19.00
N TRP A 191 -4.86 0.55 17.90
CA TRP A 191 -5.39 1.45 16.88
C TRP A 191 -6.08 0.75 15.71
N LEU A 192 -5.62 -0.45 15.36
CA LEU A 192 -6.11 -1.17 14.18
C LEU A 192 -7.08 -2.30 14.56
N GLY A 193 -7.33 -2.54 15.85
CA GLY A 193 -8.22 -3.61 16.33
C GLY A 193 -7.66 -5.00 16.12
N VAL A 194 -6.34 -5.12 15.94
CA VAL A 194 -5.64 -6.37 15.62
C VAL A 194 -5.46 -7.22 16.89
N THR A 195 -5.80 -8.50 16.80
CA THR A 195 -5.58 -9.48 17.87
C THR A 195 -4.54 -10.53 17.49
N LYS A 196 -4.16 -10.60 16.21
CA LYS A 196 -3.10 -11.48 15.72
C LYS A 196 -2.30 -10.83 14.61
N THR A 197 -0.99 -10.78 14.81
CA THR A 197 -0.03 -10.33 13.80
C THR A 197 0.70 -11.54 13.21
N ILE A 198 0.77 -11.62 11.90
CA ILE A 198 1.55 -12.60 11.15
C ILE A 198 2.80 -11.87 10.63
N TRP A 199 3.95 -12.34 11.10
CA TRP A 199 5.25 -11.79 10.77
C TRP A 199 5.90 -12.64 9.68
N LEU A 200 5.90 -12.16 8.44
CA LEU A 200 6.62 -12.78 7.35
C LEU A 200 8.10 -12.38 7.40
N PRO A 201 9.03 -13.19 6.89
CA PRO A 201 10.44 -12.81 6.79
C PRO A 201 10.65 -11.52 5.96
N GLY A 202 9.84 -11.32 4.91
CA GLY A 202 10.04 -10.31 3.85
C GLY A 202 11.36 -10.54 3.11
N ASP A 203 12.15 -9.49 2.89
CA ASP A 203 13.46 -9.53 2.22
C ASP A 203 14.61 -9.16 3.17
N PRO A 204 15.02 -10.04 4.10
CA PRO A 204 16.01 -9.73 5.14
C PRO A 204 17.43 -9.46 4.60
N GLN A 205 17.69 -9.81 3.34
CA GLN A 205 19.00 -9.63 2.70
C GLN A 205 19.00 -8.50 1.66
N TYR A 206 17.86 -7.82 1.45
CA TYR A 206 17.71 -6.73 0.47
C TYR A 206 18.09 -7.15 -0.95
N VAL A 207 17.81 -8.41 -1.30
CA VAL A 207 18.26 -9.05 -2.55
C VAL A 207 17.26 -8.93 -3.68
N THR A 208 16.02 -8.51 -3.38
CA THR A 208 14.97 -8.30 -4.40
C THR A 208 15.12 -6.98 -5.15
N GLY A 209 15.92 -6.05 -4.64
CA GLY A 209 16.02 -4.68 -5.18
C GLY A 209 14.83 -3.79 -4.79
N ASP A 210 13.94 -4.26 -3.91
CA ASP A 210 12.84 -3.48 -3.36
C ASP A 210 13.36 -2.30 -2.52
N MET A 211 12.92 -1.09 -2.90
CA MET A 211 13.29 0.16 -2.23
C MET A 211 12.61 0.33 -0.87
N THR A 212 11.66 -0.53 -0.51
CA THR A 212 10.89 -0.42 0.73
C THR A 212 11.38 -1.35 1.86
N ASP A 213 12.41 -2.16 1.60
CA ASP A 213 12.96 -3.20 2.50
C ASP A 213 12.09 -4.47 2.65
N GLY A 214 11.22 -4.74 1.68
CA GLY A 214 10.35 -5.91 1.64
C GLY A 214 8.95 -5.61 2.16
N HIS A 215 8.27 -4.58 1.65
CA HIS A 215 6.87 -4.30 2.02
C HIS A 215 5.96 -5.49 1.75
N VAL A 216 4.94 -5.67 2.59
CA VAL A 216 4.03 -6.80 2.48
C VAL A 216 3.11 -6.68 1.26
N ASP A 217 2.83 -5.46 0.79
CA ASP A 217 2.02 -5.20 -0.41
C ASP A 217 2.72 -5.52 -1.75
N GLY A 218 4.00 -5.93 -1.69
CA GLY A 218 4.71 -6.60 -2.78
C GLY A 218 4.78 -8.13 -2.61
N VAL A 219 4.30 -8.67 -1.48
CA VAL A 219 4.36 -10.10 -1.13
C VAL A 219 2.99 -10.75 -1.21
N CYS A 220 1.97 -10.13 -0.61
CA CYS A 220 0.61 -10.65 -0.61
C CYS A 220 -0.45 -9.59 -0.37
N ALA A 221 -1.67 -9.90 -0.79
CA ALA A 221 -2.86 -9.08 -0.54
C ALA A 221 -4.04 -9.94 -0.11
N PHE A 222 -4.86 -9.44 0.81
CA PHE A 222 -6.11 -10.13 1.14
C PHE A 222 -7.15 -9.93 0.05
N ALA A 223 -7.66 -11.03 -0.49
CA ALA A 223 -8.82 -11.00 -1.39
C ALA A 223 -10.14 -10.94 -0.59
N ARG A 224 -10.17 -11.65 0.54
CA ARG A 224 -11.29 -11.77 1.50
C ARG A 224 -10.78 -12.47 2.76
N PRO A 225 -11.56 -12.55 3.87
CA PRO A 225 -11.11 -13.23 5.08
C PRO A 225 -10.68 -14.67 4.80
N GLY A 226 -9.45 -15.03 5.20
CA GLY A 226 -8.87 -16.35 4.99
C GLY A 226 -8.36 -16.65 3.58
N VAL A 227 -8.39 -15.71 2.63
CA VAL A 227 -7.89 -15.91 1.26
C VAL A 227 -6.91 -14.80 0.89
N LEU A 228 -5.71 -15.21 0.46
CA LEU A 228 -4.61 -14.33 0.09
C LEU A 228 -4.24 -14.54 -1.37
N LEU A 229 -4.00 -13.44 -2.08
CA LEU A 229 -3.20 -13.43 -3.30
C LEU A 229 -1.74 -13.30 -2.87
N VAL A 230 -0.85 -14.11 -3.44
CA VAL A 230 0.57 -14.16 -3.06
C VAL A 230 1.41 -14.02 -4.31
N ASP A 231 2.45 -13.18 -4.25
CA ASP A 231 3.40 -13.03 -5.32
C ASP A 231 4.14 -14.35 -5.59
N ALA A 232 4.33 -14.67 -6.86
CA ALA A 232 5.00 -15.87 -7.31
C ALA A 232 5.85 -15.59 -8.55
N THR A 233 6.88 -16.42 -8.76
CA THR A 233 7.74 -16.32 -9.95
C THR A 233 7.86 -17.66 -10.67
N HIS A 234 8.03 -17.61 -11.99
CA HIS A 234 8.35 -18.79 -12.78
C HIS A 234 9.84 -19.18 -12.68
N ASP A 235 10.74 -18.24 -12.36
CA ASP A 235 12.17 -18.52 -12.18
C ASP A 235 12.46 -19.08 -10.79
N GLN A 236 12.40 -20.40 -10.66
CA GLN A 236 12.63 -21.12 -9.41
C GLN A 236 14.07 -21.08 -8.89
N ALA A 237 15.03 -20.60 -9.68
CA ALA A 237 16.45 -20.61 -9.32
C ALA A 237 16.96 -19.24 -8.84
N SER A 238 16.19 -18.17 -9.07
CA SER A 238 16.55 -16.82 -8.64
C SER A 238 16.59 -16.67 -7.12
N VAL A 239 17.34 -15.68 -6.64
CA VAL A 239 17.30 -15.27 -5.23
C VAL A 239 15.91 -14.74 -4.86
N TYR A 240 15.22 -14.11 -5.82
CA TYR A 240 13.82 -13.70 -5.67
C TYR A 240 12.89 -14.89 -5.34
N ALA A 241 13.04 -16.02 -6.03
CA ALA A 241 12.24 -17.22 -5.74
C ALA A 241 12.49 -17.79 -4.35
N GLU A 242 13.70 -17.66 -3.80
CA GLU A 242 13.97 -18.02 -2.42
C GLU A 242 13.18 -17.13 -1.45
N VAL A 243 13.22 -15.81 -1.64
CA VAL A 243 12.44 -14.85 -0.85
C VAL A 243 10.94 -15.12 -0.94
N ALA A 244 10.40 -15.30 -2.15
CA ALA A 244 8.98 -15.60 -2.36
C ALA A 244 8.56 -16.91 -1.67
N ARG A 245 9.39 -17.95 -1.76
CA ARG A 245 9.13 -19.26 -1.14
C ARG A 245 9.10 -19.19 0.39
N GLU A 246 10.03 -18.48 1.02
CA GLU A 246 10.06 -18.37 2.48
C GLU A 246 8.89 -17.53 3.03
N ASN A 247 8.51 -16.46 2.34
CA ASN A 247 7.31 -15.69 2.67
C ASN A 247 6.03 -16.53 2.53
N ARG A 248 5.89 -17.27 1.42
CA ARG A 248 4.78 -18.21 1.23
C ARG A 248 4.73 -19.27 2.32
N ARG A 249 5.88 -19.87 2.67
CA ARG A 249 5.98 -20.89 3.72
C ARG A 249 5.49 -20.35 5.07
N ALA A 250 5.83 -19.11 5.41
CA ALA A 250 5.34 -18.47 6.62
C ALA A 250 3.80 -18.32 6.61
N LEU A 251 3.20 -17.98 5.46
CA LEU A 251 1.75 -17.93 5.29
C LEU A 251 1.08 -19.31 5.41
N GLU A 252 1.66 -20.36 4.81
CA GLU A 252 1.14 -21.74 4.88
C GLU A 252 1.11 -22.31 6.31
N LEU A 253 2.07 -21.89 7.14
CA LEU A 253 2.17 -22.28 8.55
C LEU A 253 1.28 -21.43 9.46
N ALA A 254 0.83 -20.26 9.00
CA ALA A 254 0.03 -19.33 9.76
C ALA A 254 -1.47 -19.71 9.74
N THR A 255 -2.18 -19.11 10.69
CA THR A 255 -3.64 -19.00 10.67
C THR A 255 -4.00 -17.55 10.96
N ASP A 256 -5.18 -17.12 10.56
CA ASP A 256 -5.65 -15.78 10.87
C ASP A 256 -6.16 -15.68 12.33
N ALA A 257 -6.66 -14.51 12.72
CA ALA A 257 -7.17 -14.23 14.07
C ALA A 257 -8.41 -15.08 14.43
N GLN A 258 -9.14 -15.59 13.43
CA GLN A 258 -10.30 -16.45 13.60
C GLN A 258 -9.94 -17.95 13.53
N GLY A 259 -8.64 -18.28 13.41
CA GLY A 259 -8.13 -19.64 13.37
C GLY A 259 -8.25 -20.33 12.01
N ARG A 260 -8.58 -19.60 10.94
CA ARG A 260 -8.64 -20.15 9.57
C ARG A 260 -7.23 -20.28 9.02
N ARG A 261 -6.97 -21.36 8.28
CA ARG A 261 -5.79 -21.45 7.40
C ARG A 261 -6.04 -20.64 6.15
N PHE A 262 -4.98 -20.09 5.56
CA PHE A 262 -5.11 -19.33 4.33
C PHE A 262 -5.26 -20.24 3.11
N GLU A 263 -6.21 -19.91 2.25
CA GLU A 263 -6.16 -20.25 0.83
C GLU A 263 -5.20 -19.28 0.15
N LEU A 264 -4.16 -19.79 -0.52
CA LEU A 264 -3.16 -18.98 -1.22
C LEU A 264 -3.38 -19.10 -2.73
N ILE A 265 -3.66 -17.97 -3.38
CA ILE A 265 -3.84 -17.84 -4.82
C ILE A 265 -2.59 -17.15 -5.38
N GLU A 266 -1.90 -17.80 -6.31
CA GLU A 266 -0.66 -17.25 -6.87
C GLU A 266 -0.94 -16.18 -7.92
N LEU A 267 -0.24 -15.05 -7.82
CA LEU A 267 -0.11 -14.04 -8.86
C LEU A 267 1.34 -14.05 -9.35
N TYR A 268 1.55 -14.57 -10.56
CA TYR A 268 2.89 -14.62 -11.16
C TYR A 268 3.32 -13.24 -11.65
N GLU A 269 4.51 -12.80 -11.23
CA GLU A 269 5.10 -11.51 -11.57
C GLU A 269 5.31 -11.26 -13.08
N ALA A 270 5.48 -9.99 -13.45
CA ALA A 270 5.68 -9.52 -14.81
C ALA A 270 7.16 -9.45 -15.21
N SER A 271 7.99 -10.46 -14.91
CA SER A 271 9.45 -10.37 -15.12
C SER A 271 9.85 -10.08 -16.57
N GLU A 272 9.03 -10.48 -17.56
CA GLU A 272 9.25 -10.20 -18.99
C GLU A 272 9.16 -8.70 -19.34
N ALA A 273 8.52 -7.89 -18.50
CA ALA A 273 8.42 -6.45 -18.69
C ALA A 273 9.57 -5.66 -18.06
N VAL A 274 10.41 -6.31 -17.26
CA VAL A 274 11.54 -5.65 -16.58
C VAL A 274 12.59 -5.27 -17.62
N GLU A 275 12.84 -3.97 -17.76
CA GLU A 275 13.89 -3.47 -18.65
C GLU A 275 15.27 -3.84 -18.11
N THR A 276 16.15 -4.38 -18.97
CA THR A 276 17.45 -4.92 -18.54
C THR A 276 18.40 -3.91 -17.89
N ASP A 277 18.21 -2.61 -18.15
CA ASP A 277 18.99 -1.52 -17.57
C ASP A 277 18.22 -0.71 -16.51
N ALA A 278 17.04 -1.19 -16.10
CA ALA A 278 16.33 -0.64 -14.96
C ALA A 278 17.08 -0.95 -13.66
N GLU A 279 17.34 0.08 -12.86
CA GLU A 279 17.94 -0.08 -11.52
C GLU A 279 16.92 -0.67 -10.54
N VAL A 280 15.66 -0.26 -10.68
CA VAL A 280 14.52 -0.72 -9.89
C VAL A 280 13.31 -0.84 -10.84
N PHE A 281 12.49 -1.86 -10.65
CA PHE A 281 11.24 -2.01 -11.39
C PHE A 281 10.22 -2.83 -10.59
N CYS A 282 9.05 -2.25 -10.29
CA CYS A 282 7.96 -3.01 -9.67
C CYS A 282 7.25 -3.88 -10.73
N ALA A 283 7.54 -5.18 -10.73
CA ALA A 283 6.91 -6.15 -11.63
C ALA A 283 5.77 -6.95 -10.97
N SER A 284 5.44 -6.67 -9.70
CA SER A 284 4.44 -7.45 -8.98
C SER A 284 3.03 -7.07 -9.39
N TYR A 285 2.19 -8.06 -9.70
CA TYR A 285 0.75 -7.84 -9.85
C TYR A 285 0.02 -7.78 -8.52
N THR A 286 0.64 -8.17 -7.40
CA THR A 286 0.01 -8.03 -6.06
C THR A 286 -0.20 -6.57 -5.67
N ASN A 287 0.56 -5.65 -6.27
CA ASN A 287 0.46 -4.21 -6.06
C ASN A 287 -0.73 -3.57 -6.81
N PHE A 288 -1.90 -4.22 -6.78
CA PHE A 288 -3.18 -3.73 -7.27
C PHE A 288 -3.94 -2.93 -6.20
N TYR A 289 -4.93 -2.13 -6.59
CA TYR A 289 -5.80 -1.42 -5.66
C TYR A 289 -7.25 -1.91 -5.75
N ILE A 290 -7.90 -2.15 -4.59
CA ILE A 290 -9.31 -2.54 -4.52
C ILE A 290 -10.18 -1.28 -4.43
N ALA A 291 -10.73 -0.80 -5.54
CA ALA A 291 -11.73 0.27 -5.55
C ALA A 291 -13.15 -0.32 -5.45
N ASN A 292 -14.14 0.39 -4.90
CA ASN A 292 -15.53 -0.05 -4.66
C ASN A 292 -16.13 -1.08 -5.64
N GLY A 293 -16.01 -0.85 -6.96
CA GLY A 293 -16.53 -1.74 -8.00
C GLY A 293 -15.46 -2.37 -8.90
N ALA A 294 -14.17 -2.21 -8.59
CA ALA A 294 -13.08 -2.59 -9.47
C ALA A 294 -11.81 -3.03 -8.75
N ILE A 295 -10.97 -3.77 -9.47
CA ILE A 295 -9.57 -4.00 -9.14
C ILE A 295 -8.74 -3.22 -10.15
N ILE A 296 -8.03 -2.19 -9.68
CA ILE A 296 -7.13 -1.42 -10.53
C ILE A 296 -5.78 -2.15 -10.52
N MET A 297 -5.56 -2.91 -11.58
CA MET A 297 -4.43 -3.82 -11.71
C MET A 297 -3.28 -3.12 -12.45
N PRO A 298 -2.03 -3.19 -11.96
CA PRO A 298 -0.88 -2.77 -12.76
C PRO A 298 -0.79 -3.65 -14.01
N ALA A 299 -0.49 -3.03 -15.16
CA ALA A 299 -0.27 -3.73 -16.41
C ALA A 299 0.99 -3.21 -17.09
N TYR A 300 1.65 -4.07 -17.86
CA TYR A 300 2.98 -3.82 -18.39
C TYR A 300 3.07 -3.93 -19.92
N GLY A 301 1.99 -4.34 -20.58
CA GLY A 301 1.88 -4.50 -22.03
C GLY A 301 2.36 -5.87 -22.52
N ILE A 302 2.25 -6.91 -21.70
CA ILE A 302 2.74 -8.27 -21.97
C ILE A 302 1.62 -9.31 -21.82
N ALA A 303 1.85 -10.53 -22.30
CA ALA A 303 0.85 -11.60 -22.23
C ALA A 303 0.45 -11.97 -20.80
N ALA A 304 1.38 -11.86 -19.84
CA ALA A 304 1.11 -12.11 -18.42
C ALA A 304 0.04 -11.18 -17.83
N ASP A 305 -0.19 -9.98 -18.40
CA ASP A 305 -1.23 -9.05 -17.94
C ASP A 305 -2.61 -9.72 -17.96
N GLN A 306 -2.92 -10.48 -19.03
CA GLN A 306 -4.21 -11.16 -19.15
C GLN A 306 -4.35 -12.32 -18.16
N VAL A 307 -3.26 -13.05 -17.91
CA VAL A 307 -3.24 -14.15 -16.94
C VAL A 307 -3.50 -13.61 -15.53
N ALA A 308 -2.81 -12.53 -15.15
CA ALA A 308 -3.03 -11.87 -13.87
C ALA A 308 -4.47 -11.33 -13.75
N ALA A 309 -5.00 -10.74 -14.82
CA ALA A 309 -6.39 -10.26 -14.85
C ALA A 309 -7.41 -11.37 -14.63
N ASP A 310 -7.22 -12.54 -15.24
CA ASP A 310 -8.11 -13.70 -15.09
C ASP A 310 -8.08 -14.25 -13.66
N VAL A 311 -6.92 -14.28 -13.00
CA VAL A 311 -6.78 -14.68 -11.60
C VAL A 311 -7.48 -13.68 -10.67
N LEU A 312 -7.26 -12.38 -10.87
CA LEU A 312 -7.91 -11.34 -10.08
C LEU A 312 -9.44 -11.33 -10.25
N ALA A 313 -9.94 -11.58 -11.47
CA ALA A 313 -11.37 -11.68 -11.72
C ALA A 313 -12.02 -12.83 -10.95
N GLN A 314 -11.31 -13.96 -10.79
CA GLN A 314 -11.75 -15.09 -9.98
C GLN A 314 -11.68 -14.79 -8.48
N ALA A 315 -10.62 -14.10 -8.03
CA ALA A 315 -10.43 -13.74 -6.63
C ALA A 315 -11.48 -12.72 -6.15
N PHE A 316 -11.90 -11.80 -7.02
CA PHE A 316 -12.81 -10.69 -6.72
C PHE A 316 -14.11 -10.73 -7.53
N PRO A 317 -14.97 -11.74 -7.31
CA PRO A 317 -16.25 -11.81 -8.02
C PRO A 317 -17.09 -10.57 -7.75
N GLY A 318 -17.58 -9.94 -8.80
CA GLY A 318 -18.40 -8.72 -8.73
C GLY A 318 -17.62 -7.40 -8.82
N ARG A 319 -16.29 -7.45 -8.95
CA ARG A 319 -15.46 -6.27 -9.30
C ARG A 319 -14.95 -6.38 -10.73
N GLU A 320 -14.96 -5.26 -11.45
CA GLU A 320 -14.34 -5.15 -12.77
C GLU A 320 -12.81 -5.11 -12.61
N VAL A 321 -12.08 -6.01 -13.26
CA VAL A 321 -10.62 -5.88 -13.33
C VAL A 321 -10.27 -4.85 -14.40
N VAL A 322 -9.56 -3.80 -14.02
CA VAL A 322 -9.15 -2.69 -14.89
C VAL A 322 -7.63 -2.66 -14.96
N PRO A 323 -7.03 -3.26 -16.00
CA PRO A 323 -5.60 -3.15 -16.27
C PRO A 323 -5.21 -1.70 -16.58
N VAL A 324 -4.20 -1.18 -15.90
CA VAL A 324 -3.67 0.16 -16.12
C VAL A 324 -2.18 0.07 -16.41
N ARG A 325 -1.78 0.58 -17.58
CA ARG A 325 -0.36 0.58 -17.94
C ARG A 325 0.44 1.51 -17.04
N ILE A 326 1.44 0.99 -16.33
CA ILE A 326 2.24 1.74 -15.34
C ILE A 326 3.75 1.64 -15.51
N ASN A 327 4.27 1.26 -16.69
CA ASN A 327 5.69 0.99 -16.89
C ASN A 327 6.61 2.11 -16.35
N HIS A 328 6.27 3.39 -16.54
CA HIS A 328 7.12 4.49 -16.09
C HIS A 328 7.04 4.72 -14.57
N LEU A 329 5.87 4.52 -13.99
CA LEU A 329 5.71 4.49 -12.53
C LEU A 329 6.52 3.35 -11.91
N ALA A 330 6.53 2.17 -12.55
CA ALA A 330 7.20 0.98 -12.04
C ALA A 330 8.72 1.18 -11.85
N HIS A 331 9.36 2.04 -12.64
CA HIS A 331 10.78 2.41 -12.46
C HIS A 331 11.06 3.15 -11.14
N GLY A 332 10.04 3.71 -10.48
CA GLY A 332 10.16 4.28 -9.13
C GLY A 332 10.13 3.25 -8.00
N GLY A 333 9.93 1.97 -8.32
CA GLY A 333 9.96 0.87 -7.36
C GLY A 333 8.62 0.54 -6.69
N GLY A 334 7.51 1.12 -7.14
CA GLY A 334 6.17 0.78 -6.65
C GLY A 334 5.15 0.66 -7.77
N GLY A 335 3.97 0.13 -7.44
CA GLY A 335 2.85 -0.06 -8.37
C GLY A 335 1.63 0.79 -8.01
N VAL A 336 0.44 0.29 -8.35
CA VAL A 336 -0.83 1.00 -8.14
C VAL A 336 -1.15 1.15 -6.65
N HIS A 337 -0.87 0.11 -5.86
CA HIS A 337 -1.17 0.11 -4.42
C HIS A 337 -0.30 1.12 -3.66
N CYS A 338 0.99 1.26 -4.01
CA CYS A 338 1.92 2.19 -3.36
C CYS A 338 1.54 3.68 -3.53
N ILE A 339 0.77 4.02 -4.57
CA ILE A 339 0.38 5.40 -4.86
C ILE A 339 -1.05 5.75 -4.41
N THR A 340 -1.76 4.80 -3.78
CA THR A 340 -3.17 4.94 -3.39
C THR A 340 -3.39 4.73 -1.89
N GLN A 341 -4.36 5.42 -1.32
CA GLN A 341 -4.80 5.24 0.07
C GLN A 341 -6.32 5.37 0.16
N GLN A 342 -7.00 4.28 0.49
CA GLN A 342 -8.45 4.24 0.66
C GLN A 342 -8.92 5.00 1.89
N GLN A 343 -9.97 5.80 1.73
CA GLN A 343 -10.79 6.33 2.82
C GLN A 343 -12.10 5.54 2.88
N PRO A 344 -12.34 4.76 3.94
CA PRO A 344 -13.58 3.99 4.07
C PRO A 344 -14.77 4.92 4.23
N ALA A 345 -15.92 4.51 3.68
CA ALA A 345 -17.19 5.16 3.91
C ALA A 345 -17.67 4.92 5.34
N TRP A 346 -18.33 5.93 5.93
CA TRP A 346 -18.92 5.83 7.25
C TRP A 346 -20.46 5.94 7.20
N PRO A 347 -21.22 5.12 7.97
CA PRO A 347 -20.75 3.97 8.74
C PRO A 347 -20.15 2.91 7.82
N VAL A 348 -19.10 2.23 8.29
CA VAL A 348 -18.54 1.08 7.56
C VAL A 348 -19.63 0.02 7.53
N LYS A 349 -20.17 -0.24 6.34
CA LYS A 349 -21.14 -1.31 6.12
C LYS A 349 -20.37 -2.52 5.61
N GLY A 350 -20.32 -3.56 6.41
CA GLY A 350 -19.67 -4.83 6.12
C GLY A 350 -20.40 -5.93 6.85
#